data_AF-A0A0E9N4J3-F1
#
_entry.id   AF-A0A0E9N4J3-F1
#
_cell.length_a   1.000
_cell.length_b   1.000
_cell.length_c   1.000
_cell.angle_alpha   90.00
_cell.angle_beta   90.00
_cell.angle_gamma   90.00
#
_symmetry.space_group_name_H-M   'P 1'
#
loop_
_entity.id
_entity.type
_entity.pdbx_description
1 polymer ?
#
loop_
_entity_poly.entity_id
_entity_poly.type
_entity_poly.pdbx_seq_one_letter_code
_entity_poly.pdbx_strand_id
1 'polypeptide(L)'
;MRLRITWQFVVAFFALNMIMGELHEQVHIITGYLICGCYGPRDISSWSTCPNCAHPSWAFLATLTGPLFSCALMWIGAWMFTRSNNASKQSFGFSMLFANLPFARIFTALVGGGDEKVVIHHLLGENTPIQYARVLAAILVLLICLPPVILTGKKMTNQHRWLIIAGFLVVPLIYGIVYQRMFLNTLLGRGIGDYIPALGTPALILFHVGLMVLLLLLFRKSLQNAFGKPAL
;
A
#
# COMPACT_ATOMS: atom_id res chain seq x y z
N MET A 1 20.57 12.93 -7.81
CA MET A 1 19.39 12.93 -8.70
C MET A 1 18.40 13.95 -8.19
N ARG A 2 17.78 14.73 -9.08
CA ARG A 2 16.81 15.77 -8.72
C ARG A 2 15.41 15.36 -9.17
N LEU A 3 14.48 15.28 -8.22
CA LEU A 3 13.06 15.08 -8.51
C LEU A 3 12.46 16.33 -9.17
N ARG A 4 11.67 16.13 -10.23
CA ARG A 4 10.83 17.12 -10.92
C ARG A 4 9.37 16.70 -10.75
N ILE A 5 8.60 17.49 -10.01
CA ILE A 5 7.18 17.24 -9.76
C ILE A 5 6.38 18.03 -10.80
N THR A 6 5.70 17.34 -11.71
CA THR A 6 4.69 17.92 -12.62
C THR A 6 3.31 17.43 -12.25
N TRP A 7 2.25 18.12 -12.69
CA TRP A 7 0.88 17.67 -12.44
C TRP A 7 0.62 16.27 -13.03
N GLN A 8 1.20 15.93 -14.18
CA GLN A 8 1.07 14.58 -14.77
C GLN A 8 1.73 13.51 -13.89
N PHE A 9 2.89 13.83 -13.31
CA PHE A 9 3.54 12.94 -12.35
C PHE A 9 2.66 12.71 -11.13
N VAL A 10 2.05 13.77 -10.60
CA VAL A 10 1.15 13.68 -9.43
C VAL A 10 -0.04 12.76 -9.74
N VAL A 11 -0.71 12.96 -10.86
CA VAL A 11 -1.83 12.09 -11.30
C VAL A 11 -1.37 10.63 -11.44
N ALA A 12 -0.25 10.39 -12.13
CA ALA A 12 0.28 9.04 -12.30
C ALA A 12 0.68 8.38 -10.98
N PHE A 13 1.26 9.15 -10.06
CA PHE A 13 1.70 8.66 -8.76
C PHE A 13 0.50 8.30 -7.88
N PHE A 14 -0.55 9.12 -7.83
CA PHE A 14 -1.76 8.78 -7.10
C PHE A 14 -2.51 7.60 -7.73
N ALA A 15 -2.56 7.52 -9.05
CA ALA A 15 -3.10 6.35 -9.73
C ALA A 15 -2.34 5.07 -9.34
N LEU A 16 -1.00 5.12 -9.35
CA LEU A 16 -0.16 4.02 -8.87
C LEU A 16 -0.43 3.69 -7.40
N ASN A 17 -0.54 4.70 -6.53
CA ASN A 17 -0.85 4.52 -5.12
C ASN A 17 -2.19 3.81 -4.89
N MET A 18 -3.24 4.20 -5.62
CA MET A 18 -4.54 3.54 -5.56
C MET A 18 -4.48 2.10 -6.06
N ILE A 19 -3.75 1.84 -7.15
CA ILE A 19 -3.55 0.48 -7.66
C ILE A 19 -2.80 -0.38 -6.64
N MET A 20 -1.74 0.13 -6.01
CA MET A 20 -0.99 -0.61 -5.00
C MET A 20 -1.81 -0.89 -3.75
N GLY A 21 -2.66 0.05 -3.33
CA GLY A 21 -3.63 -0.16 -2.27
C GLY A 21 -4.63 -1.25 -2.62
N GLU A 22 -5.20 -1.24 -3.82
CA GLU A 22 -6.11 -2.32 -4.23
C GLU A 22 -5.40 -3.66 -4.34
N LEU A 23 -4.21 -3.72 -4.92
CA LEU A 23 -3.48 -4.98 -5.04
C LEU A 23 -3.15 -5.57 -3.67
N HIS A 24 -2.88 -4.72 -2.68
CA HIS A 24 -2.72 -5.15 -1.29
C HIS A 24 -3.98 -5.82 -0.75
N GLU A 25 -5.16 -5.20 -0.90
CA GLU A 25 -6.46 -5.79 -0.52
C GLU A 25 -6.78 -7.06 -1.33
N GLN A 26 -6.46 -7.06 -2.61
CA GLN A 26 -6.72 -8.18 -3.50
C GLN A 26 -5.89 -9.42 -3.10
N VAL A 27 -4.65 -9.22 -2.66
CA VAL A 27 -3.79 -10.30 -2.15
C VAL A 27 -4.37 -10.90 -0.88
N HIS A 28 -4.93 -10.09 0.02
CA HIS A 28 -5.63 -10.59 1.20
C HIS A 28 -6.80 -11.50 0.82
N ILE A 29 -7.72 -11.02 -0.02
CA ILE A 29 -8.96 -11.75 -0.32
C ILE A 29 -8.75 -12.96 -1.22
N ILE A 30 -7.76 -12.93 -2.13
CA ILE A 30 -7.39 -14.12 -2.91
C ILE A 30 -6.81 -15.18 -1.97
N THR A 31 -5.91 -14.80 -1.08
CA THR A 31 -5.36 -15.73 -0.08
C THR A 31 -6.47 -16.29 0.82
N GLY A 32 -7.39 -15.43 1.28
CA GLY A 32 -8.57 -15.85 2.04
C GLY A 32 -9.44 -16.84 1.27
N TYR A 33 -9.70 -16.59 -0.02
CA TYR A 33 -10.45 -17.52 -0.87
C TYR A 33 -9.74 -18.86 -1.04
N LEU A 34 -8.42 -18.87 -1.24
CA LEU A 34 -7.63 -20.10 -1.37
C LEU A 34 -7.65 -20.94 -0.09
N ILE A 35 -7.77 -20.31 1.08
CA ILE A 35 -7.81 -20.98 2.39
C ILE A 35 -9.23 -21.40 2.77
N CYS A 36 -10.21 -20.55 2.52
CA CYS A 36 -11.57 -20.72 2.99
C CYS A 36 -12.53 -21.33 1.97
N GLY A 37 -12.20 -21.29 0.67
CA GLY A 37 -13.05 -21.71 -0.43
C GLY A 37 -14.16 -20.73 -0.81
N CYS A 38 -14.26 -19.59 -0.11
CA CYS A 38 -15.24 -18.54 -0.37
C CYS A 38 -14.69 -17.13 -0.09
N TYR A 39 -15.29 -16.14 -0.75
CA TYR A 39 -15.04 -14.73 -0.46
C TYR A 39 -15.89 -14.28 0.74
N GLY A 40 -15.30 -13.50 1.64
CA GLY A 40 -16.04 -12.77 2.67
C GLY A 40 -16.41 -11.36 2.22
N PRO A 41 -17.17 -10.61 3.03
CA PRO A 41 -17.50 -9.23 2.72
C PRO A 41 -16.26 -8.34 2.78
N ARG A 42 -16.20 -7.37 1.85
CA ARG A 42 -15.21 -6.30 1.83
C ARG A 42 -15.83 -4.96 1.42
N ASP A 43 -15.21 -3.90 1.92
CA ASP A 43 -15.31 -2.55 1.37
C ASP A 43 -13.92 -2.11 0.85
N ILE A 44 -13.65 -0.80 0.78
CA ILE A 44 -12.36 -0.27 0.30
C ILE A 44 -11.30 -0.25 1.40
N SER A 45 -11.73 -0.23 2.66
CA SER A 45 -10.91 -0.08 3.85
C SER A 45 -10.86 -1.31 4.75
N SER A 46 -11.73 -2.29 4.50
CA SER A 46 -11.86 -3.48 5.32
C SER A 46 -12.24 -4.68 4.48
N TRP A 47 -11.82 -5.85 4.94
CA TRP A 47 -12.19 -7.15 4.39
C TRP A 47 -12.29 -8.16 5.53
N SER A 48 -12.95 -9.28 5.26
CA SER A 48 -13.02 -10.40 6.19
C SER A 48 -13.05 -11.73 5.44
N THR A 49 -12.73 -12.81 6.13
CA THR A 49 -12.95 -14.17 5.62
C THR A 49 -14.44 -14.52 5.69
N CYS A 50 -14.90 -15.46 4.85
CA CYS A 50 -16.27 -15.92 4.90
C CYS A 50 -16.59 -16.69 6.20
N PRO A 51 -17.85 -16.65 6.70
CA PRO A 51 -18.24 -17.33 7.94
C PRO A 51 -17.98 -18.85 7.92
N ASN A 52 -18.13 -19.48 6.75
CA ASN A 52 -17.97 -20.92 6.56
C ASN A 52 -16.57 -21.27 6.04
N CYS A 53 -15.53 -20.68 6.61
CA CYS A 53 -14.16 -20.92 6.18
C CYS A 53 -13.75 -22.39 6.37
N ALA A 54 -13.28 -23.05 5.30
CA ALA A 54 -12.82 -24.44 5.34
C ALA A 54 -11.65 -24.67 6.32
N HIS A 55 -10.71 -23.72 6.41
CA HIS A 55 -9.51 -23.83 7.24
C HIS A 55 -9.30 -22.58 8.12
N PRO A 56 -10.11 -22.40 9.18
CA PRO A 56 -10.08 -21.18 9.99
C PRO A 56 -8.75 -20.96 10.73
N SER A 57 -8.04 -22.03 11.10
CA SER A 57 -6.72 -21.93 11.74
C SER A 57 -5.63 -21.36 10.83
N TRP A 58 -5.85 -21.33 9.50
CA TRP A 58 -4.92 -20.76 8.52
C TRP A 58 -5.34 -19.36 8.06
N ALA A 59 -6.51 -18.87 8.48
CA ALA A 59 -7.08 -17.60 8.02
C ALA A 59 -6.16 -16.39 8.30
N PHE A 60 -5.31 -16.45 9.34
CA PHE A 60 -4.33 -15.39 9.63
C PHE A 60 -3.33 -15.16 8.49
N LEU A 61 -3.08 -16.17 7.64
CA LEU A 61 -2.21 -16.02 6.46
C LEU A 61 -2.80 -15.03 5.46
N ALA A 62 -4.14 -15.00 5.33
CA ALA A 62 -4.78 -13.99 4.51
C ALA A 62 -4.39 -12.60 5.00
N THR A 63 -4.44 -12.34 6.31
CA THR A 63 -3.98 -11.07 6.92
C THR A 63 -2.48 -10.82 6.79
N LEU A 64 -1.63 -11.86 6.78
CA LEU A 64 -0.19 -11.68 6.61
C LEU A 64 0.22 -11.30 5.18
N THR A 65 -0.47 -11.81 4.16
CA THR A 65 -0.03 -11.67 2.76
C THR A 65 -0.04 -10.24 2.24
N GLY A 66 -0.98 -9.40 2.66
CA GLY A 66 -1.00 -8.00 2.26
C GLY A 66 0.24 -7.22 2.70
N PRO A 67 0.62 -7.22 4.00
CA PRO A 67 1.89 -6.64 4.46
C PRO A 67 3.11 -7.19 3.73
N LEU A 68 3.18 -8.50 3.52
CA LEU A 68 4.30 -9.10 2.79
C LEU A 68 4.40 -8.56 1.37
N PHE A 69 3.26 -8.46 0.66
CA PHE A 69 3.20 -7.90 -0.68
C PHE A 69 3.68 -6.45 -0.73
N SER A 70 3.11 -5.57 0.10
CA SER A 70 3.49 -4.15 0.09
C SER A 70 4.95 -3.94 0.51
N CYS A 71 5.41 -4.64 1.56
CA CYS A 71 6.80 -4.54 2.02
C CYS A 71 7.78 -5.05 0.95
N ALA A 72 7.47 -6.15 0.26
CA ALA A 72 8.29 -6.63 -0.84
C ALA A 72 8.42 -5.57 -1.96
N LEU A 73 7.31 -4.94 -2.36
CA LEU A 73 7.32 -3.87 -3.36
C LEU A 73 8.07 -2.62 -2.89
N MET A 74 7.99 -2.25 -1.60
CA MET A 74 8.79 -1.15 -1.04
C MET A 74 10.29 -1.43 -1.17
N TRP A 75 10.73 -2.65 -0.84
CA TRP A 75 12.12 -3.06 -0.95
C TRP A 75 12.59 -3.15 -2.40
N ILE A 76 11.77 -3.69 -3.31
CA ILE A 76 12.04 -3.68 -4.75
C ILE A 76 12.17 -2.24 -5.26
N GLY A 77 11.25 -1.35 -4.88
CA GLY A 77 11.29 0.06 -5.23
C GLY A 77 12.57 0.75 -4.73
N ALA A 78 12.94 0.54 -3.47
CA ALA A 78 14.18 1.07 -2.89
C ALA A 78 15.43 0.54 -3.61
N TRP A 79 15.46 -0.76 -3.91
CA TRP A 79 16.55 -1.39 -4.65
C TRP A 79 16.66 -0.80 -6.07
N MET A 80 15.55 -0.68 -6.79
CA MET A 80 15.50 -0.06 -8.12
C MET A 80 16.00 1.39 -8.08
N PHE A 81 15.61 2.17 -7.07
CA PHE A 81 16.07 3.55 -6.91
C PHE A 81 17.56 3.65 -6.60
N THR A 82 18.07 2.80 -5.71
CA THR A 82 19.44 2.92 -5.19
C THR A 82 20.49 2.28 -6.08
N ARG A 83 20.14 1.20 -6.80
CA ARG A 83 21.08 0.38 -7.58
C ARG A 83 21.02 0.59 -9.09
N SER A 84 19.91 1.09 -9.62
CA SER A 84 19.82 1.35 -11.07
C SER A 84 20.73 2.51 -11.48
N ASN A 85 21.29 2.44 -12.70
CA ASN A 85 21.96 3.56 -13.36
C ASN A 85 21.02 4.33 -14.31
N ASN A 86 19.84 3.76 -14.59
CA ASN A 86 18.82 4.37 -15.45
C ASN A 86 17.86 5.23 -14.60
N ALA A 87 17.79 6.53 -14.93
CA ALA A 87 16.93 7.51 -14.27
C ALA A 87 15.44 7.13 -14.30
N SER A 88 15.00 6.45 -15.37
CA SER A 88 13.62 5.98 -15.51
C SER A 88 13.26 4.89 -14.50
N LYS A 89 14.15 3.90 -14.35
CA LYS A 89 14.00 2.85 -13.34
C LYS A 89 14.09 3.40 -11.92
N GLN A 90 14.93 4.42 -11.70
CA GLN A 90 15.01 5.10 -10.42
C GLN A 90 13.68 5.79 -10.11
N SER A 91 13.17 6.60 -11.03
CA SER A 91 11.91 7.30 -10.87
C SER A 91 10.76 6.35 -10.56
N PHE A 92 10.65 5.25 -11.30
CA PHE A 92 9.65 4.23 -11.04
C PHE A 92 9.85 3.56 -9.68
N GLY A 93 11.08 3.21 -9.29
CA GLY A 93 11.39 2.63 -7.98
C GLY A 93 11.01 3.53 -6.81
N PHE A 94 11.30 4.83 -6.93
CA PHE A 94 10.85 5.84 -5.97
C PHE A 94 9.32 5.87 -5.86
N SER A 95 8.62 5.98 -7.00
CA SER A 95 7.17 6.00 -7.02
C SER A 95 6.56 4.72 -6.45
N MET A 96 7.09 3.54 -6.78
CA MET A 96 6.63 2.25 -6.26
C MET A 96 6.75 2.15 -4.75
N LEU A 97 7.87 2.60 -4.18
CA LEU A 97 8.10 2.60 -2.74
C LEU A 97 7.02 3.41 -2.02
N PHE A 98 6.86 4.68 -2.40
CA PHE A 98 5.93 5.58 -1.71
C PHE A 98 4.46 5.30 -2.04
N ALA A 99 4.16 4.73 -3.22
CA ALA A 99 2.83 4.27 -3.58
C ALA A 99 2.33 3.13 -2.67
N ASN A 100 3.22 2.39 -2.01
CA ASN A 100 2.86 1.34 -1.05
C ASN A 100 2.61 1.87 0.37
N LEU A 101 2.60 3.19 0.59
CA LEU A 101 2.24 3.84 1.85
C LEU A 101 3.04 3.35 3.08
N PRO A 102 4.39 3.41 3.08
CA PRO A 102 5.20 2.97 4.22
C PRO A 102 4.84 3.69 5.52
N PHE A 103 4.47 4.97 5.45
CA PHE A 103 4.05 5.72 6.65
C PHE A 103 2.68 5.29 7.16
N ALA A 104 1.73 4.95 6.28
CA ALA A 104 0.43 4.45 6.72
C ALA A 104 0.62 3.20 7.59
N ARG A 105 1.47 2.27 7.16
CA ARG A 105 1.80 1.06 7.93
C ARG A 105 2.41 1.37 9.29
N ILE A 106 3.45 2.22 9.31
CA ILE A 106 4.11 2.61 10.55
C ILE A 106 3.11 3.29 11.49
N PHE A 107 2.30 4.20 10.99
CA PHE A 107 1.28 4.91 11.76
C PHE A 107 0.22 3.95 12.32
N THR A 108 -0.33 3.05 11.50
CA THR A 108 -1.33 2.08 11.96
C THR A 108 -0.76 1.15 13.02
N ALA A 109 0.48 0.68 12.86
CA ALA A 109 1.13 -0.16 13.85
C ALA A 109 1.35 0.57 15.19
N LEU A 110 1.78 1.83 15.15
CA LEU A 110 2.00 2.66 16.35
C LEU A 110 0.71 2.99 17.11
N VAL A 111 -0.39 3.23 16.39
CA VAL A 111 -1.71 3.49 16.99
C VAL A 111 -2.38 2.19 17.50
N GLY A 112 -1.77 1.02 17.25
CA GLY A 112 -2.27 -0.27 17.70
C GLY A 112 -3.33 -0.87 16.79
N GLY A 113 -3.37 -0.47 15.52
CA GLY A 113 -4.10 -1.10 14.42
C GLY A 113 -3.18 -1.97 13.53
N GLY A 114 -3.64 -2.23 12.31
CA GLY A 114 -2.85 -2.90 11.28
C GLY A 114 -2.91 -4.43 11.31
N ASP A 115 -2.64 -5.01 10.14
CA ASP A 115 -2.58 -6.45 9.90
C ASP A 115 -1.50 -7.14 10.74
N GLU A 116 -0.36 -6.48 10.90
CA GLU A 116 0.81 -7.03 11.56
C GLU A 116 0.53 -7.34 13.03
N LYS A 117 -0.26 -6.48 13.71
CA LYS A 117 -0.72 -6.73 15.07
C LYS A 117 -1.64 -7.96 15.14
N VAL A 118 -2.58 -8.08 14.20
CA VAL A 118 -3.54 -9.21 14.16
C VAL A 118 -2.78 -10.53 14.01
N VAL A 119 -1.81 -10.57 13.09
CA VAL A 119 -0.97 -11.76 12.88
C VAL A 119 -0.12 -12.06 14.12
N ILE A 120 0.55 -11.07 14.70
CA ILE A 120 1.39 -11.27 15.88
C ILE A 120 0.57 -11.77 17.07
N HIS A 121 -0.62 -11.21 17.29
CA HIS A 121 -1.49 -11.64 18.37
C HIS A 121 -1.95 -13.09 18.19
N HIS A 122 -2.27 -13.49 16.95
CA HIS A 122 -2.58 -14.88 16.64
C HIS A 122 -1.39 -15.82 16.92
N LEU A 123 -0.16 -15.45 16.52
CA LEU A 123 1.04 -16.26 16.70
C LEU A 123 1.49 -16.37 18.16
N LEU A 124 1.29 -15.32 18.96
CA LEU A 124 1.62 -15.32 20.40
C LEU A 124 0.53 -15.99 21.25
N GLY A 125 -0.60 -16.37 20.66
CA GLY A 125 -1.74 -16.93 21.36
C GLY A 125 -2.60 -15.87 22.07
N GLU A 126 -3.89 -16.18 22.19
CA GLU A 126 -4.92 -15.27 22.72
C GLU A 126 -4.69 -14.85 24.18
N ASN A 127 -3.92 -15.64 24.93
CA ASN A 127 -3.57 -15.35 26.33
C ASN A 127 -2.49 -14.25 26.47
N THR A 128 -1.83 -13.84 25.38
CA THR A 128 -0.81 -12.81 25.43
C THR A 128 -1.45 -11.41 25.50
N PRO A 129 -1.03 -10.53 26.43
CA PRO A 129 -1.60 -9.20 26.53
C PRO A 129 -1.41 -8.42 25.22
N ILE A 130 -2.49 -7.82 24.73
CA ILE A 130 -2.53 -7.12 23.43
C ILE A 130 -1.47 -6.03 23.28
N GLN A 131 -1.02 -5.44 24.40
CA GLN A 131 0.02 -4.41 24.40
C GLN A 131 1.37 -4.94 23.91
N TYR A 132 1.72 -6.19 24.24
CA TYR A 132 2.95 -6.82 23.73
C TYR A 132 2.89 -7.00 22.22
N ALA A 133 1.75 -7.48 21.70
CA ALA A 133 1.54 -7.62 20.26
C ALA A 133 1.64 -6.28 19.52
N ARG A 134 1.11 -5.19 20.11
CA ARG A 134 1.22 -3.83 19.55
C ARG A 134 2.66 -3.34 19.49
N VAL A 135 3.42 -3.46 20.59
CA VAL A 135 4.82 -3.02 20.64
C VAL A 135 5.66 -3.82 19.64
N LEU A 136 5.48 -5.14 19.60
CA LEU A 136 6.21 -5.99 18.67
C LEU A 136 5.85 -5.69 17.20
N ALA A 137 4.57 -5.47 16.89
CA ALA A 137 4.13 -5.06 15.56
C ALA A 137 4.76 -3.72 15.15
N ALA A 138 4.75 -2.72 16.04
CA ALA A 138 5.36 -1.44 15.77
C ALA A 138 6.87 -1.56 15.50
N ILE A 139 7.60 -2.33 16.31
CA ILE A 139 9.03 -2.58 16.12
C ILE A 139 9.28 -3.27 14.78
N LEU A 140 8.53 -4.35 14.48
CA LEU A 140 8.68 -5.10 13.23
C LEU A 140 8.42 -4.22 12.01
N VAL A 141 7.31 -3.48 12.00
CA VAL A 141 6.93 -2.60 10.90
C VAL A 141 7.96 -1.48 10.72
N LEU A 142 8.46 -0.89 11.79
CA LEU A 142 9.54 0.10 11.72
C LEU A 142 10.81 -0.51 11.11
N LEU A 143 11.23 -1.69 11.56
CA LEU A 143 12.42 -2.37 11.05
C LEU A 143 12.31 -2.75 9.57
N ILE A 144 11.10 -3.03 9.07
CA ILE A 144 10.89 -3.43 7.67
C ILE A 144 10.66 -2.21 6.77
N CYS A 145 9.83 -1.26 7.18
CA CYS A 145 9.36 -0.15 6.34
C CYS A 145 10.29 1.08 6.38
N LEU A 146 11.00 1.31 7.50
CA LEU A 146 11.84 2.50 7.63
C LEU A 146 13.15 2.42 6.81
N PRO A 147 13.88 1.28 6.75
CA PRO A 147 15.09 1.19 5.95
C PRO A 147 14.95 1.57 4.46
N PRO A 148 13.96 1.08 3.69
CA PRO A 148 13.83 1.46 2.28
C PRO A 148 13.61 2.97 2.10
N VAL A 149 12.90 3.62 3.02
CA VAL A 149 12.72 5.09 3.04
C VAL A 149 14.05 5.80 3.29
N ILE A 150 14.81 5.37 4.31
CA ILE A 150 16.11 5.96 4.65
C ILE A 150 17.12 5.78 3.50
N LEU A 151 17.17 4.58 2.90
CA LEU A 151 18.07 4.27 1.78
C LEU A 151 17.81 5.20 0.58
N THR A 152 16.53 5.41 0.26
CA THR A 152 16.11 6.32 -0.81
C THR A 152 16.50 7.77 -0.47
N GLY A 153 16.24 8.23 0.76
CA GLY A 153 16.59 9.57 1.20
C GLY A 153 18.06 9.88 1.20
N LYS A 154 18.90 8.94 1.63
CA LYS A 154 20.36 9.11 1.60
C LYS A 154 20.89 9.26 0.18
N LYS A 155 20.27 8.61 -0.82
CA LYS A 155 20.70 8.65 -2.23
C LYS A 155 20.22 9.91 -2.99
N MET A 156 19.18 10.59 -2.50
CA MET A 156 18.70 11.84 -3.10
C MET A 156 19.68 13.00 -2.92
N THR A 157 19.85 13.81 -3.97
CA THR A 157 20.74 15.00 -3.96
C THR A 157 19.96 16.32 -3.90
N ASN A 158 18.64 16.28 -3.74
CA ASN A 158 17.83 17.48 -3.52
C ASN A 158 18.19 18.14 -2.19
N GLN A 159 18.30 19.48 -2.16
CA GLN A 159 18.58 20.25 -0.95
C GLN A 159 17.59 19.93 0.18
N HIS A 160 16.29 19.89 -0.14
CA HIS A 160 15.21 19.61 0.80
C HIS A 160 14.73 18.14 0.75
N ARG A 161 15.63 17.18 0.51
CA ARG A 161 15.28 15.75 0.31
C ARG A 161 14.38 15.16 1.40
N TRP A 162 14.60 15.52 2.67
CA TRP A 162 13.80 14.98 3.78
C TRP A 162 12.39 15.58 3.84
N LEU A 163 12.22 16.85 3.47
CA LEU A 163 10.89 17.45 3.30
C LEU A 163 10.13 16.81 2.15
N ILE A 164 10.82 16.52 1.03
CA ILE A 164 10.22 15.80 -0.10
C ILE A 164 9.74 14.42 0.38
N ILE A 165 10.60 13.66 1.07
CA ILE A 165 10.24 12.36 1.62
C ILE A 165 9.06 12.47 2.58
N ALA A 166 9.08 13.41 3.51
CA ALA A 166 7.96 13.64 4.42
C ALA A 166 6.65 13.91 3.64
N GLY A 167 6.71 14.70 2.57
CA GLY A 167 5.57 14.91 1.67
C GLY A 167 5.05 13.60 1.06
N PHE A 168 5.93 12.75 0.51
CA PHE A 168 5.54 11.45 -0.06
C PHE A 168 5.12 10.40 0.98
N LEU A 169 5.44 10.60 2.26
CA LEU A 169 4.95 9.79 3.36
C LEU A 169 3.53 10.21 3.79
N VAL A 170 3.30 11.51 3.90
CA VAL A 170 2.09 12.07 4.53
C VAL A 170 0.97 12.34 3.52
N VAL A 171 1.28 12.98 2.39
CA VAL A 171 0.27 13.40 1.41
C VAL A 171 -0.53 12.21 0.84
N PRO A 172 0.10 11.08 0.49
CA PRO A 172 -0.65 9.93 -0.04
C PRO A 172 -1.55 9.27 1.01
N LEU A 173 -1.13 9.29 2.28
CA LEU A 173 -1.95 8.84 3.40
C LEU A 173 -3.20 9.72 3.56
N ILE A 174 -3.04 11.05 3.57
CA ILE A 174 -4.18 11.98 3.69
C ILE A 174 -5.15 11.76 2.53
N TYR A 175 -4.63 11.61 1.31
CA TYR A 175 -5.44 11.30 0.14
C TYR A 175 -6.20 9.99 0.29
N GLY A 176 -5.55 8.90 0.73
CA GLY A 176 -6.22 7.62 1.00
C GLY A 176 -7.34 7.75 2.03
N ILE A 177 -7.13 8.51 3.12
CA ILE A 177 -8.16 8.74 4.14
C ILE A 177 -9.36 9.50 3.56
N VAL A 178 -9.13 10.65 2.92
CA VAL A 178 -10.22 11.52 2.45
C VAL A 178 -10.94 10.90 1.25
N TYR A 179 -10.19 10.38 0.28
CA TYR A 179 -10.77 9.92 -0.97
C TYR A 179 -11.24 8.46 -0.90
N GLN A 180 -10.39 7.51 -0.48
CA GLN A 180 -10.79 6.11 -0.43
C GLN A 180 -11.73 5.85 0.75
N ARG A 181 -11.31 6.22 1.96
CA ARG A 181 -12.02 5.82 3.18
C ARG A 181 -13.26 6.65 3.47
N MET A 182 -13.27 7.96 3.18
CA MET A 182 -14.46 8.79 3.39
C MET A 182 -15.35 8.80 2.15
N PHE A 183 -14.83 9.21 0.99
CA PHE A 183 -15.67 9.38 -0.20
C PHE A 183 -16.14 8.04 -0.79
N LEU A 184 -15.23 7.16 -1.22
CA LEU A 184 -15.63 5.94 -1.93
C LEU A 184 -16.41 4.95 -1.05
N ASN A 185 -16.02 4.77 0.23
CA ASN A 185 -16.82 3.97 1.15
C ASN A 185 -18.22 4.55 1.43
N THR A 186 -18.37 5.89 1.43
CA THR A 186 -19.71 6.49 1.56
C THR A 186 -20.59 6.16 0.35
N LEU A 187 -20.00 6.10 -0.86
CA LEU A 187 -20.72 5.67 -2.05
C LEU A 187 -21.14 4.20 -1.95
N LEU A 188 -20.23 3.31 -1.55
CA LEU A 188 -20.54 1.89 -1.32
C LEU A 188 -21.62 1.71 -0.25
N GLY A 189 -21.51 2.43 0.88
CA GLY A 189 -22.50 2.38 1.96
C GLY A 189 -23.89 2.90 1.58
N ARG A 190 -24.00 3.64 0.47
CA ARG A 190 -25.28 4.05 -0.13
C ARG A 190 -25.79 3.08 -1.21
N GLY A 191 -25.14 1.93 -1.39
CA GLY A 191 -25.49 0.92 -2.39
C GLY A 191 -25.01 1.26 -3.81
N ILE A 192 -24.10 2.21 -3.99
CA ILE A 192 -23.61 2.57 -5.32
C ILE A 192 -22.50 1.59 -5.72
N GLY A 193 -22.82 0.64 -6.60
CA GLY A 193 -21.86 -0.32 -7.14
C GLY A 193 -21.38 -1.35 -6.11
N ASP A 194 -22.25 -1.70 -5.16
CA ASP A 194 -22.03 -2.69 -4.10
C ASP A 194 -22.17 -4.15 -4.55
N TYR A 195 -22.80 -4.39 -5.69
CA TYR A 195 -22.86 -5.72 -6.31
C TYR A 195 -21.45 -6.26 -6.61
N ILE A 196 -21.27 -7.57 -6.49
CA ILE A 196 -19.97 -8.25 -6.54
C ILE A 196 -19.86 -9.05 -7.84
N PRO A 197 -19.35 -8.47 -8.94
CA PRO A 197 -19.29 -9.16 -10.23
C PRO A 197 -18.14 -10.18 -10.31
N ALA A 198 -17.02 -9.93 -9.63
CA ALA A 198 -15.83 -10.77 -9.73
C ALA A 198 -14.92 -10.63 -8.51
N LEU A 199 -14.16 -11.70 -8.22
CA LEU A 199 -13.06 -11.71 -7.26
C LEU A 199 -13.43 -11.23 -5.84
N GLY A 200 -14.67 -11.45 -5.41
CA GLY A 200 -15.15 -11.01 -4.10
C GLY A 200 -15.14 -9.49 -3.92
N THR A 201 -15.10 -8.72 -5.02
CA THR A 201 -14.87 -7.27 -5.00
C THR A 201 -16.07 -6.50 -5.55
N PRO A 202 -16.57 -5.47 -4.85
CA PRO A 202 -17.62 -4.59 -5.35
C PRO A 202 -17.28 -3.95 -6.70
N ALA A 203 -18.30 -3.79 -7.56
CA ALA A 203 -18.15 -3.23 -8.89
C ALA A 203 -17.57 -1.81 -8.91
N LEU A 204 -17.90 -0.97 -7.91
CA LEU A 204 -17.34 0.38 -7.80
C LEU A 204 -15.81 0.34 -7.68
N ILE A 205 -15.28 -0.61 -6.90
CA ILE A 205 -13.84 -0.76 -6.70
C ILE A 205 -13.17 -1.20 -7.99
N LEU A 206 -13.72 -2.21 -8.68
CA LEU A 206 -13.17 -2.68 -9.96
C LEU A 206 -13.17 -1.58 -11.02
N PHE A 207 -14.26 -0.82 -11.13
CA PHE A 207 -14.35 0.33 -12.03
C PHE A 207 -13.30 1.39 -11.69
N HIS A 208 -13.18 1.74 -10.40
CA HIS A 208 -12.20 2.70 -9.92
C HIS A 208 -10.77 2.27 -10.25
N VAL A 209 -10.43 1.00 -10.04
CA VAL A 209 -9.11 0.45 -10.34
C VAL A 209 -8.85 0.48 -11.85
N GLY A 210 -9.85 0.14 -12.67
CA GLY A 210 -9.76 0.28 -14.13
C GLY A 210 -9.45 1.72 -14.55
N LEU A 211 -10.12 2.70 -13.95
CA LEU A 211 -9.83 4.13 -14.18
C LEU A 211 -8.40 4.49 -13.77
N MET A 212 -7.94 4.05 -12.60
CA MET A 212 -6.57 4.31 -12.14
C MET A 212 -5.52 3.66 -13.05
N VAL A 213 -5.77 2.45 -13.55
CA VAL A 213 -4.90 1.79 -14.55
C VAL A 213 -4.84 2.62 -15.83
N LEU A 214 -5.98 3.10 -16.34
CA LEU A 214 -6.02 3.97 -17.51
C LEU A 214 -5.21 5.26 -17.29
N LEU A 215 -5.42 5.95 -16.16
CA LEU A 215 -4.67 7.17 -15.82
C LEU A 215 -3.16 6.89 -15.71
N LEU A 216 -2.77 5.78 -15.08
CA LEU A 216 -1.37 5.37 -14.99
C LEU A 216 -0.78 5.12 -16.39
N LEU A 217 -1.51 4.44 -17.29
CA LEU A 217 -1.04 4.17 -18.64
C LEU A 217 -0.87 5.45 -19.47
N LEU A 218 -1.80 6.39 -19.36
CA LEU A 218 -1.75 7.68 -20.05
C LEU A 218 -0.56 8.53 -19.58
N PHE A 219 -0.29 8.55 -18.27
CA PHE A 219 0.75 9.40 -17.66
C PHE A 219 2.04 8.66 -17.26
N ARG A 220 2.21 7.39 -17.68
CA ARG A 220 3.36 6.53 -17.32
C ARG A 220 4.72 7.16 -17.62
N LYS A 221 4.83 7.90 -18.73
CA LYS A 221 6.08 8.55 -19.14
C LYS A 221 6.49 9.64 -18.13
N SER A 222 5.52 10.35 -17.56
CA SER A 222 5.78 11.38 -16.55
C SER A 222 6.25 10.76 -15.23
N LEU A 223 5.67 9.60 -14.85
CA LEU A 223 6.13 8.81 -13.71
C LEU A 223 7.58 8.34 -13.89
N GLN A 224 7.93 7.90 -15.10
CA GLN A 224 9.28 7.44 -15.45
C GLN A 224 10.29 8.57 -15.57
N ASN A 225 9.90 9.77 -15.98
CA ASN A 225 10.83 10.86 -16.24
C ASN A 225 10.98 11.85 -15.06
N ALA A 226 10.45 11.54 -13.88
CA ALA A 226 10.43 12.47 -12.75
C ALA A 226 11.82 12.73 -12.17
N PHE A 227 12.76 11.79 -12.29
CA PHE A 227 14.14 11.99 -11.89
C PHE A 227 15.04 12.28 -13.10
N GLY A 228 15.81 13.37 -12.99
CA GLY A 228 16.87 13.71 -13.94
C GLY A 228 18.26 13.64 -13.29
N LYS A 229 19.29 13.44 -14.11
CA LYS A 229 20.66 13.79 -13.72
C LYS A 229 20.70 15.31 -13.43
N PRO A 230 21.42 15.76 -12.39
CA PRO A 230 21.66 17.19 -12.22
C PRO A 230 22.30 17.74 -13.50
N ALA A 231 21.80 18.88 -13.99
CA ALA A 231 22.55 19.63 -15.00
C ALA A 231 23.89 20.00 -14.36
N LEU A 232 24.98 19.66 -15.04
CA LEU A 232 26.34 20.09 -14.69
C LEU A 232 26.42 21.62 -14.79
#